data_AF-A0A1V6R6Y6-F1
#
_entry.id   AF-A0A1V6R6Y6-F1
#
_cell.length_a   1.000
_cell.length_b   1.000
_cell.length_c   1.000
_cell.angle_alpha   90.00
_cell.angle_beta   90.00
_cell.angle_gamma   90.00
#
_symmetry.space_group_name_H-M   'P 1'
#
loop_
_entity.id
_entity.type
_entity.pdbx_description
1 polymer ?
#
loop_
_entity_poly.entity_id
_entity_poly.type
_entity_poly.pdbx_seq_one_letter_code
_entity_poly.pdbx_strand_id
1 'polypeptide(L)'
;MDYTHSGERAGSPELFRALARARPRPRMHCFGHIHEGWGAKLVTWRERTTAMPSHLTDIDNGQSYPIAKLSDMEGFREEGAPMKYFATSHCSGDGHPLNWGSQTLFVNAATEGTPQGMDYQKKNLSMQLPWVVDLELRSYPRGAEETSEREK
;
A
#
# COMPACT_ATOMS: atom_id res chain seq x y z
N MET A 1 -4.50 4.29 -4.67
CA MET A 1 -4.14 4.96 -5.94
C MET A 1 -4.63 6.37 -5.78
N ASP A 2 -3.82 7.37 -6.14
CA ASP A 2 -4.27 8.75 -6.08
C ASP A 2 -5.33 8.99 -7.15
N TYR A 3 -6.51 9.45 -6.73
CA TYR A 3 -7.59 9.84 -7.62
C TYR A 3 -7.94 11.27 -7.30
N THR A 4 -7.93 12.15 -8.29
CA THR A 4 -8.40 13.54 -8.13
C THR A 4 -9.86 13.56 -7.71
N HIS A 5 -10.35 14.72 -7.26
CA HIS A 5 -11.78 14.96 -7.04
C HIS A 5 -12.66 14.67 -8.28
N SER A 6 -12.11 14.85 -9.50
CA SER A 6 -12.77 14.48 -10.76
C SER A 6 -12.75 12.97 -11.07
N GLY A 7 -12.14 12.15 -10.21
CA GLY A 7 -11.99 10.69 -10.38
C GLY A 7 -10.86 10.29 -11.33
N GLU A 8 -10.03 11.23 -11.76
CA GLU A 8 -8.90 10.97 -12.66
C GLU A 8 -7.76 10.36 -11.88
N ARG A 9 -7.07 9.38 -12.49
CA ARG A 9 -5.88 8.78 -11.88
C ARG A 9 -4.77 9.82 -11.85
N ALA A 10 -4.34 10.16 -10.64
CA ALA A 10 -3.15 10.94 -10.42
C ALA A 10 -1.96 10.04 -10.07
N GLY A 11 -0.80 10.67 -9.93
CA GLY A 11 0.47 9.98 -9.69
C GLY A 11 1.27 9.80 -10.97
N SER A 12 2.58 9.61 -10.81
CA SER A 12 3.53 9.53 -11.92
C SER A 12 3.39 8.19 -12.68
N PRO A 13 3.08 8.21 -13.98
CA PRO A 13 3.10 7.00 -14.81
C PRO A 13 4.49 6.36 -14.85
N GLU A 14 5.56 7.15 -14.83
CA GLU A 14 6.93 6.62 -14.83
C GLU A 14 7.26 5.90 -13.53
N LEU A 15 6.81 6.41 -12.38
CA LEU A 15 6.96 5.72 -11.09
C LEU A 15 6.21 4.38 -11.12
N PHE A 16 4.98 4.36 -11.63
CA PHE A 16 4.24 3.11 -11.79
C PHE A 16 5.00 2.12 -12.68
N ARG A 17 5.57 2.58 -13.80
CA ARG A 17 6.36 1.72 -14.69
C ARG A 17 7.62 1.19 -14.01
N ALA A 18 8.27 1.99 -13.16
CA ALA A 18 9.41 1.53 -12.38
C ALA A 18 8.99 0.40 -11.42
N LEU A 19 7.88 0.56 -10.69
CA LEU A 19 7.29 -0.51 -9.85
C LEU A 19 6.90 -1.74 -10.69
N ALA A 20 6.38 -1.49 -11.89
CA ALA A 20 5.97 -2.50 -12.86
C ALA A 20 7.15 -3.38 -13.31
N ARG A 21 8.31 -2.76 -13.52
CA ARG A 21 9.50 -3.38 -14.10
C ARG A 21 10.48 -3.92 -13.06
N ALA A 22 10.43 -3.45 -11.82
CA ALA A 22 11.28 -3.93 -10.74
C ALA A 22 11.19 -5.45 -10.57
N ARG A 23 12.35 -6.11 -10.43
CA ARG A 23 12.45 -7.55 -10.16
C ARG A 23 13.51 -7.76 -9.08
N PRO A 24 13.15 -8.33 -7.92
CA PRO A 24 11.80 -8.65 -7.47
C PRO A 24 10.92 -7.39 -7.31
N ARG A 25 9.60 -7.57 -7.35
CA ARG A 25 8.65 -6.48 -7.05
C ARG A 25 8.85 -5.96 -5.63
N PRO A 26 8.70 -4.64 -5.39
CA PRO A 26 8.79 -4.11 -4.04
C PRO A 26 7.65 -4.68 -3.19
N ARG A 27 7.91 -4.90 -1.90
CA ARG A 27 6.87 -5.35 -0.97
C ARG A 27 5.80 -4.30 -0.75
N MET A 28 6.19 -3.04 -0.69
CA MET A 28 5.29 -1.94 -0.42
C MET A 28 5.58 -0.78 -1.37
N HIS A 29 4.51 -0.17 -1.85
CA HIS A 29 4.51 1.15 -2.47
C HIS A 29 3.69 2.07 -1.57
N CYS A 30 4.38 2.90 -0.80
CA CYS A 30 3.78 3.99 -0.04
C CYS A 30 3.75 5.23 -0.94
N PHE A 31 2.60 5.85 -1.08
CA PHE A 31 2.40 7.07 -1.86
C PHE A 31 1.37 7.95 -1.15
N GLY A 32 1.20 9.17 -1.64
CA GLY A 32 0.19 10.09 -1.14
C GLY A 32 0.38 11.45 -1.77
N HIS A 33 -0.73 12.17 -1.91
CA HIS A 33 -0.84 13.57 -2.30
C HIS A 33 -2.33 13.96 -2.34
N ILE A 34 -3.15 13.00 -2.77
CA ILE A 34 -4.59 13.15 -2.96
C ILE A 34 -5.32 12.26 -1.97
N HIS A 35 -6.09 12.90 -1.09
CA HIS A 35 -6.72 12.28 0.08
C HIS A 35 -8.03 11.56 -0.30
N GLU A 36 -8.60 11.88 -1.46
CA GLU A 36 -9.80 11.26 -2.05
C GLU A 36 -9.54 9.80 -2.49
N GLY A 37 -8.27 9.44 -2.72
CA GLY A 37 -7.83 8.07 -3.03
C GLY A 37 -7.42 7.24 -1.82
N TRP A 38 -7.82 7.63 -0.61
CA TRP A 38 -7.40 7.03 0.65
C TRP A 38 -7.79 5.55 0.76
N GLY A 39 -6.88 4.74 1.31
CA GLY A 39 -7.05 3.29 1.40
C GLY A 39 -5.75 2.51 1.20
N ALA A 40 -5.88 1.18 1.34
CA ALA A 40 -4.82 0.23 1.06
C ALA A 40 -5.34 -0.92 0.19
N LYS A 41 -4.45 -1.47 -0.63
CA LYS A 41 -4.74 -2.59 -1.53
C LYS A 41 -3.51 -3.47 -1.68
N LEU A 42 -3.67 -4.78 -1.52
CA LEU A 42 -2.67 -5.75 -1.93
C LEU A 42 -2.81 -5.97 -3.43
N VAL A 43 -1.88 -5.41 -4.19
CA VAL A 43 -1.89 -5.41 -5.66
C VAL A 43 -1.19 -6.66 -6.18
N THR A 44 -1.91 -7.45 -6.96
CA THR A 44 -1.37 -8.58 -7.71
C THR A 44 -0.96 -8.11 -9.09
N TRP A 45 0.31 -8.37 -9.43
CA TRP A 45 0.84 -8.07 -10.74
C TRP A 45 0.55 -9.20 -11.70
N ARG A 46 0.26 -8.86 -12.97
CA ARG A 46 0.25 -9.86 -14.03
C ARG A 46 1.66 -10.43 -14.24
N GLU A 47 1.72 -11.70 -14.60
CA GLU A 47 2.97 -12.44 -14.80
C GLU A 47 3.90 -11.75 -15.82
N ARG A 48 3.31 -11.34 -16.96
CA ARG A 48 4.01 -10.60 -18.00
C ARG A 48 3.79 -9.11 -17.84
N THR A 49 4.90 -8.37 -17.69
CA THR A 49 4.89 -6.91 -17.75
C THR A 49 4.85 -6.45 -19.20
N THR A 50 3.92 -5.55 -19.50
CA THR A 50 3.76 -5.01 -20.85
C THR A 50 4.89 -4.01 -21.19
N ALA A 51 5.04 -3.65 -22.48
CA ALA A 51 6.03 -2.66 -22.89
C ALA A 51 5.77 -1.28 -22.24
N MET A 52 4.50 -0.93 -22.07
CA MET A 52 4.04 0.33 -21.47
C MET A 52 3.12 0.06 -20.28
N PRO A 53 3.70 -0.26 -19.10
CA PRO A 53 2.90 -0.66 -17.97
C PRO A 53 1.93 0.41 -17.49
N SER A 54 0.71 -0.04 -17.16
CA SER A 54 -0.32 0.80 -16.55
C SER A 54 -1.14 0.03 -15.51
N HIS A 55 -1.89 0.75 -14.68
CA HIS A 55 -2.81 0.18 -13.71
C HIS A 55 -3.90 -0.70 -14.33
N LEU A 56 -4.20 -0.53 -15.61
CA LEU A 56 -5.20 -1.32 -16.33
C LEU A 56 -4.60 -2.59 -16.94
N THR A 57 -3.35 -2.49 -17.41
CA THR A 57 -2.68 -3.53 -18.20
C THR A 57 -1.78 -4.45 -17.40
N ASP A 58 -1.29 -4.04 -16.23
CA ASP A 58 -0.27 -4.81 -15.49
C ASP A 58 -0.69 -5.21 -14.08
N ILE A 59 -1.82 -4.69 -13.59
CA ILE A 59 -2.46 -5.15 -12.35
C ILE A 59 -3.54 -6.16 -12.70
N ASP A 60 -3.51 -7.32 -12.03
CA ASP A 60 -4.64 -8.23 -11.98
C ASP A 60 -5.60 -7.80 -10.87
N ASN A 61 -6.64 -7.06 -11.23
CA ASN A 61 -7.62 -6.59 -10.25
C ASN A 61 -8.49 -7.73 -9.69
N GLY A 62 -8.65 -8.84 -10.41
CA GLY A 62 -9.44 -9.99 -9.95
C GLY A 62 -8.70 -10.83 -8.91
N GLN A 63 -7.37 -10.83 -8.96
CA GLN A 63 -6.51 -11.50 -7.96
C GLN A 63 -5.95 -10.52 -6.91
N SER A 64 -6.27 -9.23 -6.99
CA SER A 64 -5.86 -8.25 -5.98
C SER A 64 -6.86 -8.22 -4.83
N TYR A 65 -6.38 -7.93 -3.62
CA TYR A 65 -7.20 -7.87 -2.41
C TYR A 65 -7.36 -6.43 -1.92
N PRO A 66 -8.59 -5.87 -1.88
CA PRO A 66 -8.83 -4.57 -1.25
C PRO A 66 -8.78 -4.71 0.27
N ILE A 67 -7.97 -3.88 0.94
CA ILE A 67 -7.86 -3.91 2.40
C ILE A 67 -8.88 -2.95 3.01
N ALA A 68 -8.89 -1.71 2.53
CA ALA A 68 -9.92 -0.74 2.85
C ALA A 68 -9.88 0.43 1.87
N LYS A 69 -11.04 1.07 1.68
CA LYS A 69 -11.23 2.31 0.93
C LYS A 69 -11.75 3.40 1.85
N LEU A 70 -11.66 4.65 1.40
CA LEU A 70 -12.21 5.82 2.10
C LEU A 70 -13.67 5.61 2.56
N SER A 71 -14.54 5.08 1.69
CA SER A 71 -15.95 4.79 2.02
C SER A 71 -16.11 3.80 3.17
N ASP A 72 -15.23 2.80 3.26
CA ASP A 72 -15.29 1.79 4.31
C ASP A 72 -14.88 2.42 5.66
N MET A 73 -13.96 3.39 5.60
CA MET A 73 -13.31 4.05 6.74
C MET A 73 -14.14 5.14 7.41
N GLU A 74 -15.11 5.72 6.72
CA GLU A 74 -16.08 6.64 7.31
C GLU A 74 -17.02 5.93 8.29
N GLY A 75 -17.33 4.64 8.04
CA GLY A 75 -18.21 3.81 8.87
C GLY A 75 -17.57 3.23 10.14
N PHE A 76 -16.23 3.17 10.22
CA PHE A 76 -15.51 2.63 11.40
C PHE A 76 -15.45 3.59 12.59
N ARG A 77 -16.15 4.73 12.54
CA ARG A 77 -16.10 5.78 13.57
C ARG A 77 -17.12 5.61 14.72
N GLU A 78 -17.80 4.45 14.85
CA GLU A 78 -18.79 4.23 15.91
C GLU A 78 -18.26 3.70 17.26
N GLU A 79 -18.71 4.42 18.28
CA GLU A 79 -18.86 4.21 19.74
C GLU A 79 -17.90 3.29 20.52
N GLY A 80 -17.00 3.92 21.30
CA GLY A 80 -16.36 3.32 22.48
C GLY A 80 -14.95 3.83 22.76
N ALA A 81 -14.16 4.07 21.71
CA ALA A 81 -12.84 4.71 21.80
C ALA A 81 -12.45 5.30 20.43
N PRO A 82 -11.79 6.47 20.37
CA PRO A 82 -11.35 7.03 19.10
C PRO A 82 -10.29 6.13 18.47
N MET A 83 -10.60 5.57 17.30
CA MET A 83 -9.63 4.82 16.50
C MET A 83 -8.44 5.76 16.19
N LYS A 84 -7.21 5.31 16.48
CA LYS A 84 -5.99 6.13 16.36
C LYS A 84 -5.19 5.86 15.09
N TYR A 85 -5.41 4.70 14.47
CA TYR A 85 -4.70 4.23 13.27
C TYR A 85 -5.52 3.15 12.57
N PHE A 86 -5.21 2.90 11.29
CA PHE A 86 -5.61 1.70 10.57
C PHE A 86 -4.49 0.68 10.62
N ALA A 87 -4.77 -0.55 11.05
CA ALA A 87 -3.78 -1.62 11.07
C ALA A 87 -4.07 -2.68 10.00
N THR A 88 -3.01 -3.19 9.38
CA THR A 88 -3.07 -4.35 8.50
C THR A 88 -1.79 -5.16 8.59
N SER A 89 -1.90 -6.49 8.45
CA SER A 89 -0.79 -7.43 8.49
C SER A 89 -0.88 -8.34 7.27
N HIS A 90 0.26 -8.57 6.62
CA HIS A 90 0.38 -9.47 5.47
C HIS A 90 1.62 -10.36 5.57
N CYS A 91 1.89 -10.85 6.78
CA CYS A 91 2.90 -11.84 7.12
C CYS A 91 2.45 -13.25 6.70
N SER A 92 3.35 -14.22 6.70
CA SER A 92 3.12 -15.57 6.14
C SER A 92 1.97 -16.35 6.81
N GLY A 93 1.61 -15.99 8.05
CA GLY A 93 0.52 -16.62 8.81
C GLY A 93 -0.86 -15.96 8.66
N ASP A 94 -0.95 -14.84 7.95
CA ASP A 94 -2.20 -14.08 7.85
C ASP A 94 -3.17 -14.68 6.82
N GLY A 95 -4.43 -14.27 6.86
CA GLY A 95 -5.44 -14.71 5.88
C GLY A 95 -5.16 -14.22 4.45
N HIS A 96 -4.41 -13.12 4.31
CA HIS A 96 -3.99 -12.55 3.04
C HIS A 96 -2.49 -12.21 3.08
N PRO A 97 -1.59 -13.22 3.11
CA PRO A 97 -0.16 -13.01 3.18
C PRO A 97 0.35 -12.37 1.89
N LEU A 98 1.37 -11.51 1.98
CA LEU A 98 1.96 -10.89 0.79
C LEU A 98 2.76 -11.92 0.00
N ASN A 99 2.34 -12.22 -1.23
CA ASN A 99 3.09 -13.09 -2.12
C ASN A 99 4.30 -12.35 -2.71
N TRP A 100 5.47 -12.65 -2.16
CA TRP A 100 6.68 -11.92 -2.46
C TRP A 100 7.11 -12.06 -3.93
N GLY A 101 7.39 -10.92 -4.57
CA GLY A 101 7.81 -10.86 -5.98
C GLY A 101 6.67 -10.86 -7.00
N SER A 102 5.44 -11.24 -6.62
CA SER A 102 4.24 -11.18 -7.47
C SER A 102 3.19 -10.19 -6.97
N GLN A 103 3.27 -9.77 -5.70
CA GLN A 103 2.41 -8.77 -5.10
C GLN A 103 3.20 -7.60 -4.50
N THR A 104 2.51 -6.46 -4.40
CA THR A 104 2.98 -5.25 -3.73
C THR A 104 1.82 -4.67 -2.93
N LEU A 105 2.04 -4.33 -1.67
CA LEU A 105 1.10 -3.58 -0.86
C LEU A 105 1.12 -2.09 -1.27
N PHE A 106 0.00 -1.59 -1.76
CA PHE A 106 -0.17 -0.17 -2.09
C PHE A 106 -0.88 0.51 -0.92
N VAL A 107 -0.26 1.53 -0.33
CA VAL A 107 -0.85 2.32 0.77
C VAL A 107 -0.84 3.79 0.39
N ASN A 108 -2.02 4.41 0.40
CA ASN A 108 -2.13 5.86 0.37
C ASN A 108 -1.97 6.40 1.80
N ALA A 109 -0.86 7.09 2.05
CA ALA A 109 -0.49 7.69 3.32
C ALA A 109 -0.69 9.22 3.33
N ALA A 110 -1.39 9.79 2.36
CA ALA A 110 -1.75 11.22 2.34
C ALA A 110 -2.56 11.56 3.58
N THR A 111 -2.14 12.50 4.41
CA THR A 111 -2.91 12.91 5.58
C THR A 111 -3.57 14.26 5.31
N GLU A 112 -4.89 14.31 5.42
CA GLU A 112 -5.62 15.57 5.53
C GLU A 112 -5.91 15.87 7.00
N GLY A 113 -5.34 16.96 7.50
CA GLY A 113 -5.70 17.56 8.77
C GLY A 113 -6.16 18.97 8.50
N THR A 114 -7.46 19.24 8.55
CA THR A 114 -7.89 20.63 8.59
C THR A 114 -7.48 21.22 9.92
N PRO A 115 -6.82 22.40 9.94
CA PRO A 115 -6.60 23.12 11.18
C PRO A 115 -7.95 23.33 11.87
N GLN A 116 -8.09 22.85 13.10
CA GLN A 116 -9.16 23.29 13.98
C GLN A 116 -9.05 24.81 14.09
N GLY A 117 -9.95 25.57 13.45
CA GLY A 117 -9.92 27.01 13.64
C GLY A 117 -10.76 27.93 12.75
N MET A 118 -11.30 27.52 11.60
CA MET A 118 -12.05 28.47 10.74
C MET A 118 -13.30 27.91 10.06
N ASP A 119 -14.05 27.02 10.73
CA ASP A 119 -15.47 26.83 10.39
C ASP A 119 -16.23 26.18 11.56
N TYR A 120 -16.94 27.00 12.33
CA TYR A 120 -17.76 26.57 13.48
C TYR A 120 -18.99 25.74 13.08
N GLN A 121 -19.17 25.39 11.80
CA GLN A 121 -20.27 24.56 11.30
C GLN A 121 -19.87 23.20 10.71
N LYS A 122 -18.57 22.91 10.49
CA LYS A 122 -18.12 21.57 10.05
C LYS A 122 -17.63 20.74 11.22
N LYS A 123 -18.57 20.22 12.01
CA LYS A 123 -18.29 19.07 12.90
C LYS A 123 -17.77 17.92 12.03
N ASN A 124 -16.54 17.47 12.31
CA ASN A 124 -15.91 16.26 11.76
C ASN A 124 -15.27 16.38 10.37
N LEU A 125 -14.27 17.23 10.18
CA LEU A 125 -13.25 16.90 9.19
C LEU A 125 -12.47 15.67 9.70
N SER A 126 -12.71 14.56 9.03
CA SER A 126 -12.14 13.23 9.26
C SER A 126 -10.62 13.30 9.16
N MET A 127 -9.93 13.40 10.29
CA MET A 127 -8.50 13.14 10.32
C MET A 127 -8.25 11.77 9.73
N GLN A 128 -7.50 11.76 8.64
CA GLN A 128 -6.99 10.57 8.02
C GLN A 128 -5.99 9.90 8.97
N LEU A 129 -6.39 8.74 9.51
CA LEU A 129 -5.62 8.06 10.55
C LEU A 129 -4.40 7.35 9.96
N PRO A 130 -3.22 7.42 10.59
CA PRO A 130 -2.03 6.76 10.08
C PRO A 130 -2.22 5.25 9.88
N TRP A 131 -1.47 4.69 8.93
CA TRP A 131 -1.40 3.24 8.70
C TRP A 131 -0.30 2.60 9.54
N VAL A 132 -0.65 1.53 10.25
CA VAL A 132 0.29 0.59 10.87
C VAL A 132 0.28 -0.67 10.01
N VAL A 133 1.42 -0.98 9.42
CA VAL A 133 1.57 -2.08 8.47
C VAL A 133 2.59 -3.06 9.02
N ASP A 134 2.19 -4.32 9.15
CA ASP A 134 3.11 -5.43 9.44
C ASP A 134 3.40 -6.24 8.18
N LEU A 135 4.69 -6.40 7.89
CA LEU A 135 5.20 -7.07 6.69
C LEU A 135 6.53 -7.77 7.00
N GLU A 136 6.63 -9.05 6.63
CA GLU A 136 7.88 -9.79 6.74
C GLU A 136 8.96 -9.22 5.84
N LEU A 137 10.08 -8.83 6.44
CA LEU A 137 11.29 -8.47 5.72
C LEU A 137 12.14 -9.71 5.43
N ARG A 138 13.02 -9.61 4.42
CA ARG A 138 13.90 -10.71 4.07
C ARG A 138 15.02 -10.69 5.10
N SER A 139 15.25 -11.82 5.77
CA SER A 139 16.54 -12.04 6.41
C SER A 139 17.59 -12.18 5.30
N TYR A 140 18.67 -11.43 5.40
CA TYR A 140 19.87 -11.75 4.64
C TYR A 140 20.41 -13.07 5.21
N PRO A 141 20.76 -14.07 4.40
CA PRO A 141 21.47 -15.22 4.93
C PRO A 141 22.77 -14.71 5.55
N ARG A 142 22.88 -14.81 6.88
CA ARG A 142 24.18 -14.65 7.55
C ARG A 142 25.11 -15.65 6.87
N GLY A 143 26.22 -15.16 6.34
CA GLY A 143 27.07 -15.88 5.39
C GLY A 143 27.28 -17.32 5.80
N ALA A 144 27.17 -18.22 4.82
CA ALA A 144 27.79 -19.53 4.92
C ALA A 144 29.23 -19.29 5.37
N GLU A 145 29.60 -19.83 6.52
CA GLU A 145 30.99 -19.90 6.95
C GLU A 145 31.77 -20.53 5.80
N GLU A 146 32.75 -19.77 5.30
CA GLU A 146 33.68 -20.19 4.30
C GLU A 146 34.59 -21.25 4.94
N THR A 147 34.12 -22.49 5.01
CA THR A 147 34.98 -23.64 5.29
C THR A 147 35.81 -23.91 4.05
N SER A 148 36.79 -23.05 3.80
CA SER A 148 37.95 -23.40 2.99
C SER A 148 38.81 -24.31 3.87
N GLU A 149 38.55 -25.62 3.77
CA GLU A 149 39.56 -26.62 4.07
C GLU A 149 40.77 -26.33 3.19
N ARG A 150 41.86 -25.88 3.81
CA ARG A 150 43.19 -25.93 3.22
C ARG A 150 43.63 -27.40 3.21
N GLU A 151 43.26 -28.11 2.17
CA GLU A 151 44.05 -29.24 1.69
C GLU A 151 44.93 -28.77 0.53
N LYS A 152 46.17 -28.40 0.86
CA LYS A 152 47.44 -28.76 0.22
C LYS A 152 48.58 -27.88 0.70
#